data_AF-A0A5N7AB44-F1
#
_entry.id   AF-A0A5N7AB44-F1
#
_cell.length_a   1.000
_cell.length_b   1.000
_cell.length_c   1.000
_cell.angle_alpha   90.00
_cell.angle_beta   90.00
_cell.angle_gamma   90.00
#
_symmetry.space_group_name_H-M   'P 1'
#
loop_
_entity.id
_entity.type
_entity.pdbx_description
1 polymer ?
#
loop_
_entity_poly.entity_id
_entity_poly.type
_entity_poly.pdbx_seq_one_letter_code
_entity_poly.pdbx_strand_id
1 'polypeptide(L)'
;MIAVSGLALSTSLPHNSPTHAEEIESLKDAASTAARGMLKYYHGNEPGQTPGTLEGTWWEVGAMFMTLVQYWRVSGDSSHNDLTTQGLQWQAGDDHDYLPANSSAYLGNDDQMFWGLAAMTCAETKYPDVSDGPSWLSLVQGVFNNQIPRWEMQTCHGGLRWQIHSWLPGYDLKNTISNGGLFQIAARLARYTGDQKYADWATKIWDWMASSPLLDTKTWNVADTTSVTNDCKTNGNEQWTYNYGTLLSGAAYMYNLTNGDPKWLDAVDGLLNASLRIFFPPMYNNGTVLSEVSCETIETCDRNQMCFKGFLSIWMAYTATLVPSTAERIIPRLQGSAEAAARQCSGGQSGTECGVRWYEDKWDGKNGLETQMSSLSIFTANLMLQSNEQPVTSSTGGESKSDPNAGTGGKSREPESPRKITTGDRAGAWIITLVVGIACIAIIVWLVWE
;
A
#
# COMPACT_ATOMS: atom_id res chain seq x y z
N MET A 1 -5.47 3.76 -29.97
CA MET A 1 -4.34 2.85 -30.19
C MET A 1 -3.14 3.43 -29.45
N ILE A 2 -2.91 2.94 -28.24
CA ILE A 2 -1.70 3.28 -27.46
C ILE A 2 -0.59 2.41 -28.04
N ALA A 3 0.32 3.00 -28.80
CA ALA A 3 1.47 2.29 -29.35
C ALA A 3 2.68 2.54 -28.44
N VAL A 4 2.87 1.66 -27.47
CA VAL A 4 4.21 1.48 -26.89
C VAL A 4 4.97 0.63 -27.91
N SER A 5 5.91 1.26 -28.62
CA SER A 5 6.53 0.66 -29.80
C SER A 5 7.54 -0.41 -29.38
N GLY A 6 7.13 -1.68 -29.46
CA GLY A 6 8.02 -2.83 -29.26
C GLY A 6 8.95 -3.04 -30.46
N LEU A 7 10.24 -3.26 -30.17
CA LEU A 7 11.25 -3.67 -31.15
C LEU A 7 10.92 -5.07 -31.70
N ALA A 8 10.75 -5.19 -33.02
CA ALA A 8 10.79 -6.48 -33.72
C ALA A 8 11.78 -6.41 -34.90
N LEU A 9 12.76 -7.32 -34.91
CA LEU A 9 13.67 -7.53 -36.03
C LEU A 9 12.94 -8.20 -37.20
N SER A 10 12.76 -7.50 -38.32
CA SER A 10 13.42 -7.81 -39.61
C SER A 10 12.72 -7.19 -40.84
N THR A 11 13.59 -6.70 -41.73
CA THR A 11 13.45 -6.36 -43.15
C THR A 11 12.48 -5.25 -43.61
N SER A 12 13.12 -4.12 -43.93
CA SER A 12 12.81 -3.13 -44.98
C SER A 12 11.53 -2.31 -44.86
N LEU A 13 11.56 -1.32 -43.97
CA LEU A 13 11.14 0.09 -44.12
C LEU A 13 11.85 0.88 -42.99
N PRO A 14 12.28 2.14 -43.16
CA PRO A 14 12.85 2.91 -42.06
C PRO A 14 11.71 3.34 -41.12
N HIS A 15 11.26 2.44 -40.25
CA HIS A 15 10.62 2.88 -39.03
C HIS A 15 11.72 3.46 -38.15
N ASN A 16 11.79 4.79 -38.08
CA ASN A 16 12.54 5.44 -37.02
C ASN A 16 11.99 4.90 -35.70
N SER A 17 12.85 4.29 -34.88
CA SER A 17 12.53 4.04 -33.48
C SER A 17 12.12 5.36 -32.83
N PRO A 18 11.12 5.37 -31.92
CA PRO A 18 10.71 6.59 -31.25
C PRO A 18 11.92 7.24 -30.56
N THR A 19 11.95 8.56 -30.59
CA THR A 19 12.89 9.34 -29.80
C THR A 19 12.56 9.21 -28.32
N HIS A 20 13.55 9.43 -27.46
CA HIS A 20 13.36 9.40 -26.01
C HIS A 20 12.22 10.33 -25.53
N ALA A 21 12.06 11.49 -26.17
CA ALA A 21 10.96 12.41 -25.86
C ALA A 21 9.58 11.83 -26.24
N GLU A 22 9.47 11.12 -27.37
CA GLU A 22 8.23 10.45 -27.78
C GLU A 22 7.88 9.29 -26.85
N GLU A 23 8.88 8.58 -26.30
CA GLU A 23 8.67 7.54 -25.29
C GLU A 23 8.11 8.11 -23.97
N ILE A 24 8.68 9.24 -23.49
CA ILE A 24 8.19 9.94 -22.30
C ILE A 24 6.73 10.35 -22.46
N GLU A 25 6.39 11.00 -23.58
CA GLU A 25 5.03 11.48 -23.81
C GLU A 25 4.05 10.31 -23.97
N SER A 26 4.44 9.22 -24.64
CA SER A 26 3.62 8.00 -24.73
C SER A 26 3.34 7.38 -23.35
N LEU A 27 4.33 7.34 -22.46
CA LEU A 27 4.15 6.89 -21.08
C LEU A 27 3.24 7.81 -20.27
N LYS A 28 3.36 9.13 -20.44
CA LYS A 28 2.46 10.11 -19.79
C LYS A 28 1.02 9.95 -20.26
N ASP A 29 0.80 9.74 -21.56
CA ASP A 29 -0.53 9.52 -22.14
C ASP A 29 -1.17 8.23 -21.61
N ALA A 30 -0.39 7.14 -21.55
CA ALA A 30 -0.83 5.87 -20.98
C ALA A 30 -1.18 6.02 -19.49
N ALA A 31 -0.31 6.69 -18.72
CA ALA A 31 -0.53 6.97 -17.30
C ALA A 31 -1.77 7.86 -17.09
N SER A 32 -1.92 8.97 -17.82
CA SER A 32 -3.10 9.84 -17.74
C SER A 32 -4.40 9.11 -18.07
N THR A 33 -4.35 8.19 -19.04
CA THR A 33 -5.50 7.35 -19.39
C THR A 33 -5.85 6.39 -18.26
N ALA A 34 -4.86 5.72 -17.68
CA ALA A 34 -5.07 4.83 -16.53
C ALA A 34 -5.56 5.59 -15.29
N ALA A 35 -5.01 6.77 -15.00
CA ALA A 35 -5.44 7.62 -13.89
C ALA A 35 -6.91 8.05 -14.02
N ARG A 36 -7.33 8.50 -15.20
CA ARG A 36 -8.75 8.81 -15.47
C ARG A 36 -9.62 7.55 -15.43
N GLY A 37 -9.11 6.41 -15.90
CA GLY A 37 -9.81 5.13 -15.82
C GLY A 37 -10.05 4.68 -14.38
N MET A 38 -9.05 4.85 -13.52
CA MET A 38 -9.11 4.58 -12.08
C MET A 38 -10.12 5.48 -11.37
N LEU A 39 -10.08 6.79 -11.64
CA LEU A 39 -10.94 7.78 -11.00
C LEU A 39 -12.42 7.69 -11.39
N LYS A 40 -12.79 6.93 -12.43
CA LYS A 40 -14.20 6.63 -12.74
C LYS A 40 -14.92 5.88 -11.61
N TYR A 41 -14.18 5.16 -10.78
CA TYR A 41 -14.71 4.39 -9.66
C TYR A 41 -14.74 5.19 -8.36
N TYR A 42 -14.15 6.39 -8.34
CA TYR A 42 -14.04 7.20 -7.15
C TYR A 42 -15.08 8.33 -7.17
N HIS A 43 -16.03 8.24 -6.24
CA HIS A 43 -17.10 9.24 -6.09
C HIS A 43 -16.99 10.04 -4.78
N GLY A 44 -15.96 9.79 -3.95
CA GLY A 44 -15.85 10.39 -2.62
C GLY A 44 -15.74 11.92 -2.60
N ASN A 45 -15.33 12.54 -3.73
CA ASN A 45 -15.25 13.99 -3.90
C ASN A 45 -16.57 14.63 -4.38
N GLU A 46 -17.60 13.85 -4.66
CA GLU A 46 -18.89 14.37 -5.13
C GLU A 46 -19.73 14.96 -3.98
N PRO A 47 -20.60 15.95 -4.24
CA PRO A 47 -21.48 16.52 -3.22
C PRO A 47 -22.34 15.45 -2.51
N GLY A 48 -22.28 15.43 -1.18
CA GLY A 48 -23.02 14.47 -0.35
C GLY A 48 -22.30 13.15 -0.09
N GLN A 49 -21.14 12.93 -0.71
CA GLN A 49 -20.26 11.79 -0.42
C GLN A 49 -19.26 12.13 0.69
N THR A 50 -18.55 11.11 1.17
CA THR A 50 -17.48 11.28 2.17
C THR A 50 -16.12 11.20 1.48
N PRO A 51 -15.33 12.30 1.46
CA PRO A 51 -14.00 12.28 0.87
C PRO A 51 -13.11 11.17 1.43
N GLY A 52 -12.27 10.61 0.59
CA GLY A 52 -11.42 9.46 0.94
C GLY A 52 -12.15 8.15 1.27
N THR A 53 -13.41 7.96 0.86
CA THR A 53 -14.11 6.66 1.03
C THR A 53 -14.44 5.98 -0.29
N LEU A 54 -14.51 4.65 -0.25
CA LEU A 54 -14.94 3.79 -1.35
C LEU A 54 -15.72 2.61 -0.77
N GLU A 55 -16.73 2.13 -1.48
CA GLU A 55 -17.55 1.02 -0.97
C GLU A 55 -16.72 -0.27 -0.87
N GLY A 56 -16.84 -0.96 0.27
CA GLY A 56 -16.21 -2.27 0.50
C GLY A 56 -14.71 -2.23 0.76
N THR A 57 -14.06 -1.07 0.77
CA THR A 57 -12.63 -0.94 1.05
C THR A 57 -12.26 0.47 1.50
N TRP A 58 -11.36 0.59 2.48
CA TRP A 58 -10.89 1.88 2.96
C TRP A 58 -9.42 2.11 2.63
N TRP A 59 -8.57 1.09 2.78
CA TRP A 59 -7.13 1.20 2.51
C TRP A 59 -6.80 1.41 1.03
N GLU A 60 -7.59 0.85 0.11
CA GLU A 60 -7.36 1.02 -1.33
C GLU A 60 -7.47 2.49 -1.77
N VAL A 61 -8.24 3.31 -1.04
CA VAL A 61 -8.34 4.75 -1.32
C VAL A 61 -7.05 5.47 -0.92
N GLY A 62 -6.45 5.09 0.21
CA GLY A 62 -5.12 5.56 0.60
C GLY A 62 -4.06 5.16 -0.43
N ALA A 63 -4.12 3.91 -0.92
CA ALA A 63 -3.25 3.43 -1.99
C ALA A 63 -3.47 4.18 -3.32
N MET A 64 -4.72 4.46 -3.69
CA MET A 64 -5.07 5.24 -4.88
C MET A 64 -4.46 6.65 -4.80
N PHE A 65 -4.60 7.32 -3.66
CA PHE A 65 -4.00 8.64 -3.45
C PHE A 65 -2.48 8.60 -3.46
N MET A 66 -1.86 7.57 -2.88
CA MET A 66 -0.41 7.34 -3.00
C MET A 66 0.02 7.25 -4.47
N THR A 67 -0.69 6.47 -5.28
CA THR A 67 -0.40 6.32 -6.71
C THR A 67 -0.59 7.63 -7.49
N LEU A 68 -1.63 8.42 -7.17
CA LEU A 68 -1.85 9.74 -7.81
C LEU A 68 -0.75 10.75 -7.48
N VAL A 69 -0.24 10.76 -6.24
CA VAL A 69 0.89 11.61 -5.84
C VAL A 69 2.15 11.23 -6.60
N GLN A 70 2.42 9.93 -6.74
CA GLN A 70 3.57 9.41 -7.52
C GLN A 70 3.43 9.78 -9.00
N TYR A 71 2.24 9.64 -9.56
CA TYR A 71 1.93 10.03 -10.93
C TYR A 71 2.14 11.53 -11.16
N TRP A 72 1.54 12.38 -10.31
CA TRP A 72 1.70 13.84 -10.39
C TRP A 72 3.18 14.22 -10.42
N ARG A 73 3.98 13.60 -9.54
CA ARG A 73 5.40 13.94 -9.40
C ARG A 73 6.18 13.81 -10.70
N VAL A 74 5.98 12.72 -11.43
CA VAL A 74 6.79 12.41 -12.62
C VAL A 74 6.14 12.81 -13.95
N SER A 75 4.82 13.00 -13.98
CA SER A 75 4.11 13.48 -15.16
C SER A 75 3.98 15.01 -15.20
N GLY A 76 3.94 15.66 -14.03
CA GLY A 76 3.57 17.06 -13.87
C GLY A 76 2.06 17.32 -13.94
N ASP A 77 1.22 16.29 -14.12
CA ASP A 77 -0.24 16.44 -14.20
C ASP A 77 -0.84 16.69 -12.81
N SER A 78 -1.29 17.92 -12.59
CA SER A 78 -1.90 18.38 -11.33
C SER A 78 -3.42 18.27 -11.30
N SER A 79 -4.05 17.71 -12.35
CA SER A 79 -5.51 17.64 -12.49
C SER A 79 -6.23 16.87 -11.37
N HIS A 80 -5.49 16.08 -10.59
CA HIS A 80 -6.02 15.26 -9.51
C HIS A 80 -5.57 15.74 -8.12
N ASN A 81 -4.84 16.84 -8.02
CA ASN A 81 -4.25 17.24 -6.73
C ASN A 81 -5.29 17.67 -5.70
N ASP A 82 -6.32 18.40 -6.13
CA ASP A 82 -7.35 18.90 -5.21
C ASP A 82 -8.16 17.77 -4.58
N LEU A 83 -8.60 16.78 -5.37
CA LEU A 83 -9.35 15.63 -4.85
C LEU A 83 -8.48 14.75 -3.96
N THR A 84 -7.20 14.56 -4.32
CA THR A 84 -6.25 13.77 -3.54
C THR A 84 -5.96 14.44 -2.20
N THR A 85 -5.70 15.74 -2.19
CA THR A 85 -5.50 16.53 -0.97
C THR A 85 -6.73 16.49 -0.07
N GLN A 86 -7.92 16.70 -0.65
CA GLN A 86 -9.18 16.66 0.09
C GLN A 86 -9.38 15.30 0.78
N GLY A 87 -9.20 14.20 0.04
CA GLY A 87 -9.40 12.86 0.58
C GLY A 87 -8.38 12.48 1.66
N LEU A 88 -7.09 12.78 1.45
CA LEU A 88 -6.04 12.53 2.44
C LEU A 88 -6.29 13.30 3.74
N GLN A 89 -6.58 14.60 3.65
CA GLN A 89 -6.85 15.42 4.83
C GLN A 89 -8.13 15.02 5.56
N TRP A 90 -9.19 14.67 4.82
CA TRP A 90 -10.45 14.25 5.42
C TRP A 90 -10.31 12.98 6.26
N GLN A 91 -9.51 12.02 5.79
CA GLN A 91 -9.33 10.73 6.46
C GLN A 91 -8.26 10.75 7.57
N ALA A 92 -7.60 11.90 7.81
CA ALA A 92 -6.60 12.05 8.87
C ALA A 92 -7.11 11.65 10.26
N GLY A 93 -8.42 11.82 10.51
CA GLY A 93 -9.04 11.62 11.82
C GLY A 93 -8.66 12.70 12.83
N ASP A 94 -9.37 12.75 13.96
CA ASP A 94 -9.19 13.81 14.97
C ASP A 94 -7.80 13.80 15.63
N ASP A 95 -7.15 12.63 15.66
CA ASP A 95 -5.81 12.43 16.21
C ASP A 95 -4.68 12.56 15.18
N HIS A 96 -5.02 12.85 13.93
CA HIS A 96 -4.08 12.96 12.80
C HIS A 96 -3.19 11.72 12.64
N ASP A 97 -3.79 10.54 12.77
CA ASP A 97 -3.10 9.25 12.72
C ASP A 97 -3.73 8.24 11.76
N TYR A 98 -4.66 8.70 10.91
CA TYR A 98 -5.42 7.87 9.97
C TYR A 98 -6.20 6.73 10.65
N LEU A 99 -6.78 6.98 11.83
CA LEU A 99 -7.84 6.14 12.40
C LEU A 99 -9.13 6.94 12.62
N PRO A 100 -9.80 7.39 11.54
CA PRO A 100 -11.03 8.15 11.67
C PRO A 100 -12.12 7.31 12.36
N ALA A 101 -12.89 7.94 13.24
CA ALA A 101 -13.90 7.26 14.08
C ALA A 101 -14.92 6.43 13.28
N ASN A 102 -15.24 6.85 12.05
CA ASN A 102 -16.19 6.16 11.18
C ASN A 102 -15.70 4.80 10.68
N SER A 103 -14.38 4.60 10.63
CA SER A 103 -13.78 3.39 10.05
C SER A 103 -12.98 2.57 11.06
N SER A 104 -12.47 3.21 12.12
CA SER A 104 -11.48 2.63 13.04
C SER A 104 -11.89 1.32 13.71
N ALA A 105 -13.19 0.99 13.79
CA ALA A 105 -13.69 -0.23 14.43
C ALA A 105 -13.39 -1.54 13.65
N TYR A 106 -13.03 -1.45 12.38
CA TYR A 106 -12.82 -2.61 11.49
C TYR A 106 -11.48 -2.60 10.73
N LEU A 107 -10.53 -1.77 11.15
CA LEU A 107 -9.24 -1.61 10.47
C LEU A 107 -8.16 -2.56 11.01
N GLY A 108 -7.33 -3.05 10.09
CA GLY A 108 -6.02 -3.60 10.34
C GLY A 108 -4.92 -2.54 10.40
N ASN A 109 -3.73 -2.98 10.83
CA ASN A 109 -2.54 -2.13 10.86
C ASN A 109 -2.05 -1.84 9.43
N ASP A 110 -2.22 -2.78 8.51
CA ASP A 110 -1.97 -2.63 7.09
C ASP A 110 -2.91 -1.59 6.45
N ASP A 111 -4.20 -1.57 6.83
CA ASP A 111 -5.13 -0.54 6.34
C ASP A 111 -4.62 0.87 6.66
N GLN A 112 -4.32 1.12 7.94
CA GLN A 112 -3.78 2.41 8.40
C GLN A 112 -2.42 2.74 7.75
N MET A 113 -1.59 1.72 7.54
CA MET A 113 -0.26 1.85 6.97
C MET A 113 -0.29 2.41 5.56
N PHE A 114 -1.22 1.98 4.69
CA PHE A 114 -1.31 2.51 3.32
C PHE A 114 -1.59 4.01 3.27
N TRP A 115 -2.41 4.54 4.19
CA TRP A 115 -2.60 5.98 4.33
C TRP A 115 -1.35 6.70 4.84
N GLY A 116 -0.63 6.08 5.77
CA GLY A 116 0.69 6.53 6.19
C GLY A 116 1.70 6.59 5.04
N LEU A 117 1.72 5.59 4.15
CA LEU A 117 2.56 5.59 2.96
C LEU A 117 2.16 6.67 1.95
N ALA A 118 0.87 6.96 1.80
CA ALA A 118 0.40 8.04 0.96
C ALA A 118 0.92 9.40 1.46
N ALA A 119 0.78 9.67 2.76
CA ALA A 119 1.32 10.88 3.39
C ALA A 119 2.86 10.95 3.32
N MET A 120 3.56 9.82 3.52
CA MET A 120 5.03 9.77 3.39
C MET A 120 5.47 10.09 1.97
N THR A 121 4.72 9.60 0.99
CA THR A 121 4.96 9.90 -0.43
C THR A 121 4.74 11.38 -0.72
N CYS A 122 3.71 12.00 -0.15
CA CYS A 122 3.52 13.46 -0.27
C CYS A 122 4.74 14.23 0.24
N ALA A 123 5.24 13.88 1.43
CA ALA A 123 6.41 14.52 2.03
C ALA A 123 7.69 14.35 1.19
N GLU A 124 7.93 13.15 0.64
CA GLU A 124 9.12 12.80 -0.15
C GLU A 124 9.10 13.31 -1.59
N THR A 125 7.94 13.66 -2.13
CA THR A 125 7.79 14.11 -3.52
C THR A 125 7.61 15.63 -3.64
N LYS A 126 7.71 16.37 -2.53
CA LYS A 126 7.39 17.81 -2.44
C LYS A 126 5.96 18.11 -2.92
N TYR A 127 5.04 17.20 -2.62
CA TYR A 127 3.63 17.43 -2.90
C TYR A 127 3.16 18.69 -2.15
N PRO A 128 2.31 19.55 -2.75
CA PRO A 128 1.87 20.78 -2.09
C PRO A 128 1.33 20.51 -0.68
N ASP A 129 1.87 21.21 0.31
CA ASP A 129 1.39 21.09 1.69
C ASP A 129 0.10 21.92 1.88
N VAL A 130 -0.64 21.63 2.95
CA VAL A 130 -1.90 22.30 3.26
C VAL A 130 -1.70 23.47 4.22
N SER A 131 -2.47 24.55 4.04
CA SER A 131 -2.47 25.68 4.98
C SER A 131 -3.21 25.36 6.27
N ASP A 132 -4.31 24.60 6.15
CA ASP A 132 -5.28 24.35 7.20
C ASP A 132 -5.46 22.84 7.38
N GLY A 133 -4.59 22.22 8.16
CA GLY A 133 -4.61 20.78 8.44
C GLY A 133 -3.26 20.27 8.97
N PRO A 134 -3.17 18.99 9.36
CA PRO A 134 -1.89 18.34 9.63
C PRO A 134 -1.04 18.27 8.36
N SER A 135 0.25 18.55 8.51
CA SER A 135 1.23 18.37 7.43
C SER A 135 1.38 16.90 7.08
N TRP A 136 1.79 16.62 5.84
CA TRP A 136 2.03 15.25 5.39
C TRP A 136 2.98 14.46 6.29
N LEU A 137 4.12 15.06 6.68
CA LEU A 137 5.07 14.39 7.58
C LEU A 137 4.46 14.11 8.96
N SER A 138 3.67 15.04 9.53
CA SER A 138 3.03 14.82 10.83
C SER A 138 2.06 13.64 10.82
N LEU A 139 1.31 13.45 9.72
CA LEU A 139 0.40 12.31 9.55
C LEU A 139 1.14 10.97 9.57
N VAL A 140 2.31 10.89 8.93
CA VAL A 140 3.14 9.67 8.97
C VAL A 140 3.67 9.41 10.38
N GLN A 141 4.11 10.47 11.06
CA GLN A 141 4.55 10.36 12.46
C GLN A 141 3.40 9.92 13.37
N GLY A 142 2.17 10.38 13.09
CA GLY A 142 0.93 9.94 13.73
C GLY A 142 0.69 8.45 13.57
N VAL A 143 0.70 7.94 12.34
CA VAL A 143 0.56 6.49 12.05
C VAL A 143 1.62 5.68 12.78
N PHE A 144 2.89 6.09 12.67
CA PHE A 144 3.99 5.40 13.35
C PHE A 144 3.78 5.39 14.88
N ASN A 145 3.56 6.54 15.50
CA ASN A 145 3.36 6.66 16.93
C ASN A 145 2.12 5.88 17.43
N ASN A 146 1.13 5.71 16.57
CA ASN A 146 -0.07 4.95 16.85
C ASN A 146 0.15 3.41 16.75
N GLN A 147 0.98 2.95 15.80
CA GLN A 147 1.28 1.52 15.63
C GLN A 147 2.30 1.00 16.65
N ILE A 148 3.29 1.81 17.06
CA ILE A 148 4.37 1.37 17.95
C ILE A 148 3.88 0.75 19.28
N PRO A 149 2.88 1.33 20.00
CA PRO A 149 2.33 0.72 21.21
C PRO A 149 1.68 -0.66 21.00
N ARG A 150 1.32 -1.04 19.77
CA ARG A 150 0.73 -2.35 19.43
C ARG A 150 1.78 -3.41 19.14
N TRP A 151 3.07 -3.05 19.11
CA TRP A 151 4.15 -4.02 19.04
C TRP A 151 4.19 -4.85 20.33
N GLU A 152 3.59 -6.04 20.28
CA GLU A 152 3.47 -6.91 21.45
C GLU A 152 4.66 -7.88 21.54
N MET A 153 5.27 -7.98 22.73
CA MET A 153 6.42 -8.86 22.97
C MET A 153 6.01 -10.22 23.55
N GLN A 154 4.79 -10.34 24.06
CA GLN A 154 4.30 -11.50 24.81
C GLN A 154 4.09 -12.73 23.93
N THR A 155 3.75 -12.51 22.66
CA THR A 155 3.49 -13.55 21.64
C THR A 155 4.50 -13.38 20.52
N CYS A 156 5.14 -14.47 20.11
CA CYS A 156 6.08 -14.45 18.99
C CYS A 156 7.27 -13.47 19.14
N HIS A 157 7.59 -13.06 20.38
CA HIS A 157 8.72 -12.21 20.73
C HIS A 157 8.76 -10.83 20.01
N GLY A 158 7.61 -10.32 19.56
CA GLY A 158 7.50 -9.09 18.79
C GLY A 158 6.47 -9.20 17.67
N GLY A 159 6.36 -8.15 16.85
CA GLY A 159 5.50 -8.11 15.67
C GLY A 159 4.12 -7.52 15.93
N LEU A 160 3.62 -6.79 14.94
CA LEU A 160 2.23 -6.36 14.85
C LEU A 160 1.34 -7.54 14.42
N ARG A 161 0.16 -7.59 15.03
CA ARG A 161 -0.97 -8.35 14.50
C ARG A 161 -1.48 -7.70 13.22
N TRP A 162 -2.16 -8.48 12.40
CA TRP A 162 -2.87 -7.96 11.23
C TRP A 162 -3.94 -6.94 11.66
N GLN A 163 -4.89 -7.40 12.48
CA GLN A 163 -6.01 -6.55 12.93
C GLN A 163 -5.62 -5.67 14.12
N ILE A 164 -6.19 -4.47 14.21
CA ILE A 164 -6.00 -3.57 15.36
C ILE A 164 -6.77 -4.08 16.58
N HIS A 165 -7.97 -4.63 16.36
CA HIS A 165 -8.91 -4.96 17.43
C HIS A 165 -9.12 -6.46 17.58
N SER A 166 -9.25 -6.91 18.83
CA SER A 166 -9.31 -8.33 19.19
C SER A 166 -10.56 -9.07 18.73
N TRP A 167 -11.63 -8.36 18.37
CA TRP A 167 -12.87 -8.95 17.86
C TRP A 167 -12.86 -9.17 16.35
N LEU A 168 -11.84 -8.67 15.63
CA LEU A 168 -11.78 -8.78 14.18
C LEU A 168 -11.20 -10.14 13.76
N PRO A 169 -11.79 -10.80 12.75
CA PRO A 169 -11.21 -12.00 12.15
C PRO A 169 -9.78 -11.74 11.69
N GLY A 170 -8.84 -12.60 12.08
CA GLY A 170 -7.43 -12.43 11.76
C GLY A 170 -6.61 -11.67 12.82
N TYR A 171 -7.20 -11.26 13.95
CA TYR A 171 -6.42 -10.69 15.05
C TYR A 171 -5.34 -11.63 15.59
N ASP A 172 -5.56 -12.95 15.52
CA ASP A 172 -4.56 -13.95 15.90
C ASP A 172 -3.45 -14.16 14.87
N LEU A 173 -3.48 -13.45 13.74
CA LEU A 173 -2.45 -13.49 12.73
C LEU A 173 -1.49 -12.32 12.89
N LYS A 174 -0.20 -12.58 12.71
CA LYS A 174 0.81 -11.58 12.39
C LYS A 174 1.15 -11.76 10.92
N ASN A 175 0.96 -10.73 10.10
CA ASN A 175 1.19 -10.81 8.66
C ASN A 175 2.36 -9.94 8.22
N THR A 176 2.92 -10.27 7.07
CA THR A 176 4.06 -9.53 6.50
C THR A 176 3.65 -8.12 6.12
N ILE A 177 2.47 -7.90 5.55
CA ILE A 177 2.10 -6.56 5.07
C ILE A 177 2.03 -5.52 6.20
N SER A 178 1.51 -5.87 7.38
CA SER A 178 1.47 -4.94 8.52
C SER A 178 2.88 -4.63 9.04
N ASN A 179 3.73 -5.64 9.15
CA ASN A 179 5.07 -5.51 9.72
C ASN A 179 6.08 -4.90 8.73
N GLY A 180 6.08 -5.36 7.48
CA GLY A 180 6.86 -4.80 6.38
C GLY A 180 6.44 -3.38 6.03
N GLY A 181 5.14 -3.07 6.13
CA GLY A 181 4.61 -1.72 6.02
C GLY A 181 5.13 -0.79 7.13
N LEU A 182 5.06 -1.20 8.40
CA LEU A 182 5.65 -0.42 9.50
C LEU A 182 7.17 -0.27 9.33
N PHE A 183 7.86 -1.32 8.88
CA PHE A 183 9.29 -1.29 8.58
C PHE A 183 9.64 -0.22 7.54
N GLN A 184 8.93 -0.17 6.40
CA GLN A 184 9.23 0.84 5.38
C GLN A 184 8.86 2.24 5.87
N ILE A 185 7.78 2.42 6.65
CA ILE A 185 7.45 3.71 7.27
C ILE A 185 8.60 4.18 8.16
N ALA A 186 9.10 3.29 9.03
CA ALA A 186 10.21 3.59 9.93
C ALA A 186 11.49 3.94 9.14
N ALA A 187 11.85 3.16 8.12
CA ALA A 187 13.01 3.43 7.28
C ALA A 187 12.92 4.76 6.52
N ARG A 188 11.75 5.07 5.97
CA ARG A 188 11.46 6.32 5.25
C ARG A 188 11.49 7.53 6.18
N LEU A 189 10.84 7.44 7.35
CA LEU A 189 10.92 8.47 8.40
C LEU A 189 12.37 8.70 8.86
N ALA A 190 13.14 7.64 9.07
CA ALA A 190 14.54 7.73 9.46
C ALA A 190 15.37 8.47 8.41
N ARG A 191 15.22 8.11 7.12
CA ARG A 191 15.90 8.81 6.02
C ARG A 191 15.46 10.26 5.88
N TYR A 192 14.16 10.54 6.00
CA TYR A 192 13.62 11.88 5.82
C TYR A 192 14.05 12.84 6.93
N THR A 193 13.97 12.39 8.18
CA THR A 193 14.16 13.23 9.37
C THR A 193 15.59 13.20 9.91
N GLY A 194 16.34 12.12 9.66
CA GLY A 194 17.62 11.86 10.31
C GLY A 194 17.50 11.45 11.79
N ASP A 195 16.29 11.22 12.30
CA ASP A 195 16.07 10.83 13.70
C ASP A 195 16.34 9.34 13.91
N GLN A 196 17.31 9.05 14.78
CA GLN A 196 17.77 7.70 15.10
C GLN A 196 16.66 6.79 15.61
N LYS A 197 15.62 7.32 16.28
CA LYS A 197 14.54 6.48 16.82
C LYS A 197 13.85 5.66 15.73
N TYR A 198 13.69 6.24 14.55
CA TYR A 198 13.03 5.57 13.43
C TYR A 198 13.95 4.49 12.83
N ALA A 199 15.26 4.75 12.76
CA ALA A 199 16.24 3.77 12.29
C ALA A 199 16.35 2.57 13.24
N ASP A 200 16.29 2.81 14.55
CA ASP A 200 16.30 1.77 15.58
C ASP A 200 15.06 0.88 15.46
N TRP A 201 13.89 1.49 15.26
CA TRP A 201 12.65 0.75 15.02
C TRP A 201 12.67 -0.02 13.70
N ALA A 202 13.14 0.59 12.61
CA ALA A 202 13.27 -0.10 11.33
C ALA A 202 14.15 -1.35 11.46
N THR A 203 15.29 -1.21 12.15
CA THR A 203 16.21 -2.34 12.43
C THR A 203 15.55 -3.40 13.30
N LYS A 204 14.86 -3.00 14.37
CA LYS A 204 14.14 -3.92 15.27
C LYS A 204 13.06 -4.73 14.54
N ILE A 205 12.28 -4.08 13.68
CA ILE A 205 11.20 -4.75 12.94
C ILE A 205 11.80 -5.72 11.92
N TRP A 206 12.84 -5.30 11.18
CA TRP A 206 13.56 -6.15 10.25
C TRP A 206 14.13 -7.40 10.93
N ASP A 207 14.84 -7.21 12.06
CA ASP A 207 15.47 -8.30 12.80
C ASP A 207 14.42 -9.29 13.32
N TRP A 208 13.26 -8.78 13.78
CA TRP A 208 12.14 -9.63 14.16
C TRP A 208 11.60 -10.44 12.97
N MET A 209 11.32 -9.78 11.84
CA MET A 209 10.86 -10.44 10.61
C MET A 209 11.80 -11.56 10.19
N ALA A 210 13.11 -11.28 10.13
CA ALA A 210 14.17 -12.24 9.76
C ALA A 210 14.37 -13.38 10.77
N SER A 211 13.93 -13.19 12.02
CA SER A 211 13.93 -14.24 13.06
C SER A 211 12.65 -15.09 13.06
N SER A 212 11.60 -14.61 12.38
CA SER A 212 10.30 -15.27 12.32
C SER A 212 10.16 -16.13 11.05
N PRO A 213 9.16 -17.02 10.97
CA PRO A 213 8.86 -17.74 9.73
C PRO A 213 8.36 -16.86 8.58
N LEU A 214 8.14 -15.55 8.78
CA LEU A 214 7.68 -14.65 7.72
C LEU A 214 8.77 -14.31 6.71
N LEU A 215 10.06 -14.34 7.11
CA LEU A 215 11.18 -14.05 6.22
C LEU A 215 12.30 -15.07 6.43
N ASP A 216 12.57 -15.88 5.41
CA ASP A 216 13.75 -16.74 5.35
C ASP A 216 14.87 -16.01 4.61
N THR A 217 15.89 -15.53 5.34
CA THR A 217 17.03 -14.80 4.75
C THR A 217 18.03 -15.68 4.00
N LYS A 218 17.86 -16.99 3.96
CA LYS A 218 18.68 -17.90 3.13
C LYS A 218 18.10 -18.06 1.73
N THR A 219 16.79 -18.23 1.65
CA THR A 219 16.07 -18.41 0.37
C THR A 219 15.45 -17.11 -0.15
N TRP A 220 15.40 -16.10 0.72
CA TRP A 220 14.66 -14.85 0.56
C TRP A 220 13.17 -15.10 0.28
N ASN A 221 12.63 -16.16 0.89
CA ASN A 221 11.20 -16.43 0.87
C ASN A 221 10.48 -15.51 1.87
N VAL A 222 9.45 -14.81 1.39
CA VAL A 222 8.61 -13.94 2.20
C VAL A 222 7.21 -14.55 2.24
N ALA A 223 6.85 -15.09 3.41
CA ALA A 223 5.56 -15.70 3.64
C ALA A 223 4.50 -14.64 4.00
N ASP A 224 3.21 -14.97 3.91
CA ASP A 224 2.15 -13.99 4.11
C ASP A 224 1.79 -13.80 5.58
N THR A 225 1.54 -14.91 6.28
CA THR A 225 1.03 -14.88 7.66
C THR A 225 1.71 -15.89 8.57
N THR A 226 1.67 -15.63 9.87
CA THR A 226 1.94 -16.57 10.94
C THR A 226 0.93 -16.38 12.06
N SER A 227 0.73 -17.37 12.92
CA SER A 227 -0.32 -17.34 13.95
C SER A 227 0.27 -17.26 15.36
N VAL A 228 -0.29 -16.39 16.20
CA VAL A 228 0.09 -16.34 17.61
C VAL A 228 -0.36 -17.60 18.36
N THR A 229 -1.37 -18.32 17.86
CA THR A 229 -1.91 -19.53 18.52
C THR A 229 -0.93 -20.70 18.54
N ASN A 230 0.07 -20.68 17.67
CA ASN A 230 1.15 -21.67 17.65
C ASN A 230 2.53 -21.05 17.95
N ASP A 231 2.55 -19.89 18.59
CA ASP A 231 3.77 -19.12 18.90
C ASP A 231 4.58 -18.77 17.64
N CYS A 232 3.86 -18.44 16.56
CA CYS A 232 4.39 -18.11 15.25
C CYS A 232 5.42 -19.12 14.72
N LYS A 233 5.16 -20.42 14.90
CA LYS A 233 6.08 -21.50 14.49
C LYS A 233 5.96 -21.89 13.03
N THR A 234 4.80 -21.64 12.43
CA THR A 234 4.52 -21.96 11.02
C THR A 234 4.13 -20.71 10.27
N ASN A 235 4.15 -20.78 8.94
CA ASN A 235 3.66 -19.71 8.08
C ASN A 235 2.61 -20.22 7.08
N GLY A 236 1.76 -19.31 6.62
CA GLY A 236 1.06 -19.42 5.35
C GLY A 236 2.00 -18.90 4.25
N ASN A 237 2.37 -19.77 3.31
CA ASN A 237 3.46 -19.52 2.37
C ASN A 237 2.99 -18.96 1.02
N GLU A 238 1.83 -18.31 1.00
CA GLU A 238 1.40 -17.50 -0.13
C GLU A 238 2.41 -16.37 -0.35
N GLN A 239 2.86 -16.20 -1.59
CA GLN A 239 3.88 -15.22 -1.95
C GLN A 239 3.22 -14.10 -2.76
N TRP A 240 3.10 -12.94 -2.14
CA TRP A 240 2.46 -11.78 -2.76
C TRP A 240 3.50 -10.71 -3.12
N THR A 241 3.38 -10.14 -4.32
CA THR A 241 4.32 -9.11 -4.80
C THR A 241 4.52 -7.95 -3.81
N TYR A 242 3.44 -7.48 -3.17
CA TYR A 242 3.50 -6.36 -2.23
C TYR A 242 4.26 -6.67 -0.92
N ASN A 243 4.26 -7.91 -0.44
CA ASN A 243 4.97 -8.31 0.78
C ASN A 243 6.48 -8.20 0.56
N TYR A 244 6.96 -8.70 -0.59
CA TYR A 244 8.33 -8.51 -1.03
C TYR A 244 8.67 -7.04 -1.22
N GLY A 245 7.77 -6.30 -1.85
CA GLY A 245 7.94 -4.89 -2.14
C GLY A 245 8.09 -4.00 -0.90
N THR A 246 7.32 -4.23 0.16
CA THR A 246 7.44 -3.47 1.41
C THR A 246 8.82 -3.66 2.06
N LEU A 247 9.31 -4.90 2.12
CA LEU A 247 10.63 -5.22 2.66
C LEU A 247 11.75 -4.68 1.76
N LEU A 248 11.61 -4.81 0.43
CA LEU A 248 12.59 -4.32 -0.53
C LEU A 248 12.74 -2.80 -0.45
N SER A 249 11.60 -2.09 -0.36
CA SER A 249 11.59 -0.63 -0.22
C SER A 249 12.25 -0.21 1.10
N GLY A 250 11.81 -0.75 2.24
CA GLY A 250 12.41 -0.40 3.53
C GLY A 250 13.92 -0.67 3.59
N ALA A 251 14.38 -1.80 3.04
CA ALA A 251 15.81 -2.13 2.98
C ALA A 251 16.60 -1.15 2.09
N ALA A 252 16.04 -0.73 0.96
CA ALA A 252 16.65 0.27 0.08
C ALA A 252 16.79 1.64 0.77
N TYR A 253 15.76 2.07 1.52
CA TYR A 253 15.81 3.30 2.32
C TYR A 253 16.86 3.21 3.43
N MET A 254 16.96 2.06 4.12
CA MET A 254 17.98 1.85 5.15
C MET A 254 19.40 1.78 4.57
N TYR A 255 19.61 1.13 3.42
CA TYR A 255 20.90 1.11 2.71
C TYR A 255 21.35 2.53 2.36
N ASN A 256 20.44 3.35 1.83
CA ASN A 256 20.74 4.73 1.49
C ASN A 256 21.02 5.58 2.73
N LEU A 257 20.20 5.47 3.78
CA LEU A 257 20.40 6.18 5.06
C LEU A 257 21.76 5.85 5.71
N THR A 258 22.15 4.58 5.68
CA THR A 258 23.38 4.09 6.32
C THR A 258 24.63 4.28 5.46
N ASN A 259 24.51 4.96 4.31
CA ASN A 259 25.60 5.19 3.36
C ASN A 259 26.28 3.89 2.90
N GLY A 260 25.48 2.85 2.67
CA GLY A 260 25.93 1.63 2.03
C GLY A 260 26.28 0.46 2.95
N ASP A 261 25.63 0.35 4.12
CA ASP A 261 25.84 -0.78 5.03
C ASP A 261 25.58 -2.13 4.31
N PRO A 262 26.54 -3.08 4.36
CA PRO A 262 26.40 -4.39 3.72
C PRO A 262 25.17 -5.19 4.14
N LYS A 263 24.69 -5.04 5.39
CA LYS A 263 23.48 -5.73 5.88
C LYS A 263 22.27 -5.38 5.00
N TRP A 264 22.11 -4.10 4.71
CA TRP A 264 20.98 -3.62 3.92
C TRP A 264 21.16 -3.89 2.42
N LEU A 265 22.41 -3.97 1.94
CA LEU A 265 22.66 -4.39 0.56
C LEU A 265 22.28 -5.86 0.35
N ASP A 266 22.68 -6.75 1.27
CA ASP A 266 22.33 -8.17 1.23
C ASP A 266 20.81 -8.37 1.24
N ALA A 267 20.10 -7.62 2.09
CA ALA A 267 18.64 -7.56 2.10
C ALA A 267 18.04 -7.12 0.76
N VAL A 268 18.53 -6.02 0.18
CA VAL A 268 18.06 -5.50 -1.12
C VAL A 268 18.30 -6.52 -2.23
N ASP A 269 19.51 -7.07 -2.32
CA ASP A 269 19.87 -8.01 -3.37
C ASP A 269 19.11 -9.33 -3.26
N GLY A 270 18.98 -9.84 -2.04
CA GLY A 270 18.23 -11.06 -1.75
C GLY A 270 16.75 -10.96 -2.12
N LEU A 271 16.08 -9.92 -1.61
CA LEU A 271 14.66 -9.66 -1.88
C LEU A 271 14.41 -9.36 -3.37
N LEU A 272 15.27 -8.57 -4.01
CA LEU A 272 15.15 -8.29 -5.44
C LEU A 272 15.32 -9.57 -6.26
N ASN A 273 16.37 -10.36 -6.01
CA ASN A 273 16.60 -11.59 -6.76
C ASN A 273 15.47 -12.60 -6.57
N ALA A 274 14.89 -12.70 -5.37
CA ALA A 274 13.70 -13.52 -5.14
C ALA A 274 12.49 -12.98 -5.90
N SER A 275 12.24 -11.67 -5.86
CA SER A 275 11.14 -11.03 -6.60
C SER A 275 11.24 -11.27 -8.10
N LEU A 276 12.45 -11.12 -8.66
CA LEU A 276 12.74 -11.38 -10.08
C LEU A 276 12.54 -12.85 -10.45
N ARG A 277 12.89 -13.78 -9.56
CA ARG A 277 12.71 -15.21 -9.79
C ARG A 277 11.24 -15.64 -9.75
N ILE A 278 10.47 -15.08 -8.84
CA ILE A 278 9.10 -15.52 -8.53
C ILE A 278 8.09 -14.80 -9.43
N PHE A 279 8.14 -13.46 -9.47
CA PHE A 279 7.08 -12.64 -10.07
C PHE A 279 7.36 -12.23 -11.52
N PHE A 280 8.51 -12.60 -12.08
CA PHE A 280 8.80 -12.48 -13.51
C PHE A 280 9.08 -13.86 -14.13
N PRO A 281 8.05 -14.73 -14.27
CA PRO A 281 8.21 -16.07 -14.81
C PRO A 281 8.88 -16.07 -16.19
N PRO A 282 9.87 -16.97 -16.44
CA PRO A 282 10.55 -17.04 -17.73
C PRO A 282 9.62 -17.22 -18.94
N MET A 283 8.45 -17.84 -18.73
CA MET A 283 7.44 -18.03 -19.77
C MET A 283 6.71 -16.75 -20.20
N TYR A 284 6.80 -15.68 -19.41
CA TYR A 284 6.17 -14.39 -19.72
C TYR A 284 7.20 -13.41 -20.26
N ASN A 285 7.31 -13.37 -21.59
CA ASN A 285 8.25 -12.55 -22.34
C ASN A 285 9.69 -12.66 -21.80
N ASN A 286 10.21 -13.89 -21.68
CA ASN A 286 11.55 -14.20 -21.17
C ASN A 286 11.84 -13.65 -19.76
N GLY A 287 10.84 -13.60 -18.88
CA GLY A 287 11.00 -13.13 -17.50
C GLY A 287 11.09 -11.61 -17.40
N THR A 288 10.33 -10.90 -18.24
CA THR A 288 10.23 -9.42 -18.20
C THR A 288 8.85 -8.93 -17.82
N VAL A 289 7.82 -9.78 -17.81
CA VAL A 289 6.46 -9.39 -17.46
C VAL A 289 6.11 -9.82 -16.04
N LEU A 290 5.73 -8.84 -15.23
CA LEU A 290 5.32 -9.00 -13.84
C LEU A 290 3.94 -9.66 -13.72
N SER A 291 3.83 -10.66 -12.86
CA SER A 291 2.59 -11.39 -12.59
C SER A 291 2.43 -11.72 -11.11
N GLU A 292 1.20 -11.61 -10.62
CA GLU A 292 0.82 -12.15 -9.30
C GLU A 292 0.61 -13.66 -9.41
N VAL A 293 1.71 -14.42 -9.37
CA VAL A 293 1.76 -15.85 -9.71
C VAL A 293 0.83 -16.73 -8.87
N SER A 294 0.53 -16.30 -7.64
CA SER A 294 -0.35 -17.01 -6.71
C SER A 294 -1.83 -17.01 -7.13
N CYS A 295 -2.28 -16.07 -7.95
CA CYS A 295 -3.69 -15.93 -8.28
C CYS A 295 -3.99 -15.67 -9.77
N GLU A 296 -3.09 -15.01 -10.52
CA GLU A 296 -3.36 -14.65 -11.92
C GLU A 296 -3.46 -15.89 -12.82
N THR A 297 -2.58 -16.87 -12.58
CA THR A 297 -2.45 -18.08 -13.42
C THR A 297 -3.68 -18.99 -13.37
N ILE A 298 -4.44 -18.91 -12.29
CA ILE A 298 -5.66 -19.68 -12.04
C ILE A 298 -6.92 -18.79 -11.98
N GLU A 299 -6.76 -17.50 -12.28
CA GLU A 299 -7.83 -16.49 -12.32
C GLU A 299 -8.62 -16.33 -11.01
N THR A 300 -7.97 -16.53 -9.87
CA THR A 300 -8.59 -16.44 -8.53
C THR A 300 -8.25 -15.16 -7.78
N CYS A 301 -7.61 -14.17 -8.43
CA CYS A 301 -7.27 -12.92 -7.76
C CYS A 301 -8.54 -12.23 -7.23
N ASP A 302 -8.52 -11.89 -5.95
CA ASP A 302 -9.55 -11.03 -5.37
C ASP A 302 -9.29 -9.55 -5.69
N ARG A 303 -10.18 -8.69 -5.19
CA ARG A 303 -10.10 -7.24 -5.36
C ARG A 303 -8.74 -6.67 -4.94
N ASN A 304 -8.27 -7.02 -3.75
CA ASN A 304 -7.03 -6.51 -3.18
C ASN A 304 -5.83 -6.92 -4.05
N GLN A 305 -5.76 -8.20 -4.42
CA GLN A 305 -4.62 -8.79 -5.10
C GLN A 305 -4.37 -8.17 -6.48
N MET A 306 -5.39 -7.61 -7.12
CA MET A 306 -5.27 -6.98 -8.45
C MET A 306 -4.40 -5.72 -8.44
N CYS A 307 -4.15 -5.07 -7.30
CA CYS A 307 -3.30 -3.88 -7.21
C CYS A 307 -1.86 -4.14 -6.71
N PHE A 308 -1.58 -5.32 -6.15
CA PHE A 308 -0.31 -5.60 -5.45
C PHE A 308 0.93 -5.40 -6.32
N LYS A 309 0.88 -5.88 -7.56
CA LYS A 309 2.01 -5.77 -8.48
C LYS A 309 2.28 -4.34 -8.95
N GLY A 310 1.26 -3.48 -8.91
CA GLY A 310 1.42 -2.04 -9.08
C GLY A 310 2.35 -1.45 -8.02
N PHE A 311 2.12 -1.80 -6.74
CA PHE A 311 2.97 -1.33 -5.64
C PHE A 311 4.40 -1.82 -5.77
N LEU A 312 4.61 -3.11 -6.08
CA LEU A 312 5.95 -3.65 -6.32
C LEU A 312 6.68 -2.90 -7.43
N SER A 313 5.98 -2.53 -8.51
CA SER A 313 6.56 -1.80 -9.63
C SER A 313 7.15 -0.45 -9.21
N ILE A 314 6.39 0.33 -8.43
CA ILE A 314 6.85 1.62 -7.91
C ILE A 314 7.98 1.44 -6.90
N TRP A 315 7.87 0.47 -5.99
CA TRP A 315 8.89 0.23 -4.99
C TRP A 315 10.20 -0.25 -5.62
N MET A 316 10.16 -1.05 -6.68
CA MET A 316 11.34 -1.38 -7.49
C MET A 316 11.95 -0.14 -8.16
N ALA A 317 11.15 0.78 -8.68
CA ALA A 317 11.66 2.02 -9.24
C ALA A 317 12.40 2.86 -8.19
N TYR A 318 11.82 3.04 -6.98
CA TYR A 318 12.53 3.69 -5.88
C TYR A 318 13.80 2.94 -5.46
N THR A 319 13.79 1.61 -5.44
CA THR A 319 14.99 0.81 -5.15
C THR A 319 16.09 1.07 -6.17
N ALA A 320 15.77 1.10 -7.48
CA ALA A 320 16.75 1.42 -8.52
C ALA A 320 17.35 2.83 -8.37
N THR A 321 16.57 3.79 -7.90
CA THR A 321 17.02 5.16 -7.63
C THR A 321 17.90 5.24 -6.38
N LEU A 322 17.52 4.58 -5.29
CA LEU A 322 18.21 4.65 -3.99
C LEU A 322 19.43 3.72 -3.90
N VAL A 323 19.43 2.64 -4.68
CA VAL A 323 20.48 1.61 -4.74
C VAL A 323 20.89 1.41 -6.21
N PRO A 324 21.67 2.31 -6.83
CA PRO A 324 21.92 2.30 -8.27
C PRO A 324 22.46 0.99 -8.86
N SER A 325 23.13 0.16 -8.06
CA SER A 325 23.61 -1.18 -8.46
C SER A 325 22.49 -2.17 -8.81
N THR A 326 21.23 -1.88 -8.47
CA THR A 326 20.08 -2.72 -8.83
C THR A 326 19.44 -2.31 -10.17
N ALA A 327 19.77 -1.13 -10.70
CA ALA A 327 19.09 -0.54 -11.85
C ALA A 327 19.12 -1.44 -13.10
N GLU A 328 20.27 -2.04 -13.43
CA GLU A 328 20.41 -2.95 -14.59
C GLU A 328 19.50 -4.18 -14.51
N ARG A 329 19.20 -4.63 -13.29
CA ARG A 329 18.27 -5.75 -13.06
C ARG A 329 16.81 -5.29 -13.09
N ILE A 330 16.50 -4.08 -12.64
CA ILE A 330 15.13 -3.58 -12.48
C ILE A 330 14.57 -2.99 -13.78
N ILE A 331 15.33 -2.12 -14.45
CA ILE A 331 14.84 -1.32 -15.59
C ILE A 331 14.22 -2.21 -16.70
N PRO A 332 14.88 -3.27 -17.20
CA PRO A 332 14.32 -4.08 -18.28
C PRO A 332 13.01 -4.78 -17.90
N ARG A 333 12.82 -5.09 -16.61
CA ARG A 333 11.61 -5.76 -16.10
C ARG A 333 10.45 -4.80 -16.01
N LEU A 334 10.69 -3.58 -15.53
CA LEU A 334 9.65 -2.57 -15.49
C LEU A 334 9.26 -2.09 -16.90
N GLN A 335 10.21 -1.98 -17.83
CA GLN A 335 9.93 -1.65 -19.23
C GLN A 335 9.08 -2.74 -19.91
N GLY A 336 9.51 -4.00 -19.84
CA GLY A 336 8.74 -5.11 -20.42
C GLY A 336 7.34 -5.25 -19.82
N SER A 337 7.20 -4.99 -18.51
CA SER A 337 5.89 -4.99 -17.85
C SER A 337 5.01 -3.81 -18.26
N ALA A 338 5.56 -2.62 -18.50
CA ALA A 338 4.79 -1.48 -19.01
C ALA A 338 4.27 -1.73 -20.42
N GLU A 339 5.10 -2.26 -21.33
CA GLU A 339 4.66 -2.65 -22.67
C GLU A 339 3.52 -3.67 -22.62
N ALA A 340 3.61 -4.63 -21.72
CA ALA A 340 2.62 -5.66 -21.51
C ALA A 340 1.30 -5.11 -20.92
N ALA A 341 1.40 -4.26 -19.90
CA ALA A 341 0.24 -3.57 -19.32
C ALA A 341 -0.47 -2.68 -20.36
N ALA A 342 0.27 -2.00 -21.23
CA ALA A 342 -0.31 -1.16 -22.28
C ALA A 342 -1.20 -1.97 -23.25
N ARG A 343 -0.84 -3.21 -23.57
CA ARG A 343 -1.70 -4.10 -24.39
C ARG A 343 -2.99 -4.48 -23.68
N GLN A 344 -2.93 -4.61 -22.35
CA GLN A 344 -4.09 -4.89 -21.52
C GLN A 344 -5.02 -3.68 -21.35
N CYS A 345 -4.55 -2.46 -21.63
CA CYS A 345 -5.36 -1.23 -21.62
C CYS A 345 -6.08 -0.96 -22.95
N SER A 346 -6.77 -1.99 -23.47
CA SER A 346 -7.47 -1.96 -24.76
C SER A 346 -8.94 -2.38 -24.67
N GLY A 347 -9.43 -2.58 -23.44
CA GLY A 347 -10.72 -3.21 -23.15
C GLY A 347 -11.91 -2.29 -22.96
N GLY A 348 -13.06 -2.93 -22.75
CA GLY A 348 -14.31 -2.30 -22.33
C GLY A 348 -14.94 -1.34 -23.34
N GLN A 349 -15.99 -0.62 -22.91
CA GLN A 349 -16.73 0.28 -23.81
C GLN A 349 -15.90 1.50 -24.24
N SER A 350 -14.99 1.93 -23.36
CA SER A 350 -14.10 3.06 -23.65
C SER A 350 -12.91 2.70 -24.54
N GLY A 351 -12.62 1.41 -24.75
CA GLY A 351 -11.44 0.94 -25.49
C GLY A 351 -10.11 1.23 -24.78
N THR A 352 -10.18 1.60 -23.49
CA THR A 352 -9.02 1.97 -22.65
C THR A 352 -9.09 1.33 -21.26
N GLU A 353 -9.98 0.36 -21.04
CA GLU A 353 -10.02 -0.35 -19.77
C GLU A 353 -8.84 -1.31 -19.68
N CYS A 354 -8.18 -1.34 -18.52
CA CYS A 354 -6.99 -2.13 -18.27
C CYS A 354 -7.33 -3.44 -17.56
N GLY A 355 -6.80 -4.54 -18.10
CA GLY A 355 -6.83 -5.87 -17.49
C GLY A 355 -5.76 -6.08 -16.41
N VAL A 356 -5.75 -7.27 -15.80
CA VAL A 356 -4.77 -7.63 -14.77
C VAL A 356 -3.71 -8.59 -15.29
N ARG A 357 -4.03 -9.52 -16.21
CA ARG A 357 -3.05 -10.49 -16.74
C ARG A 357 -2.20 -9.88 -17.86
N TRP A 358 -1.15 -9.16 -17.48
CA TRP A 358 -0.25 -8.47 -18.42
C TRP A 358 0.45 -9.40 -19.40
N TYR A 359 0.64 -10.67 -19.03
CA TYR A 359 1.28 -11.67 -19.90
C TYR A 359 0.39 -12.15 -21.07
N GLU A 360 -0.90 -11.81 -21.08
CA GLU A 360 -1.79 -12.12 -22.20
C GLU A 360 -1.60 -11.11 -23.36
N ASP A 361 -1.85 -11.56 -24.59
CA ASP A 361 -1.74 -10.71 -25.77
C ASP A 361 -2.92 -9.75 -25.94
N LYS A 362 -4.07 -10.10 -25.36
CA LYS A 362 -5.33 -9.37 -25.45
C LYS A 362 -5.88 -9.08 -24.07
N TRP A 363 -6.70 -8.02 -23.99
CA TRP A 363 -7.44 -7.69 -22.78
C TRP A 363 -8.13 -8.92 -22.20
N ASP A 364 -7.86 -9.20 -20.93
CA ASP A 364 -8.33 -10.38 -20.20
C ASP A 364 -9.79 -10.30 -19.72
N GLY A 365 -10.50 -9.22 -20.03
CA GLY A 365 -11.89 -8.99 -19.64
C GLY A 365 -12.07 -8.50 -18.21
N LYS A 366 -10.99 -8.28 -17.45
CA LYS A 366 -11.04 -7.71 -16.09
C LYS A 366 -10.99 -6.19 -16.16
N ASN A 367 -11.71 -5.54 -15.23
CA ASN A 367 -11.67 -4.11 -15.02
C ASN A 367 -11.95 -3.80 -13.54
N GLY A 368 -11.54 -2.62 -13.10
CA GLY A 368 -11.76 -2.14 -11.76
C GLY A 368 -10.87 -0.95 -11.45
N LEU A 369 -11.02 -0.39 -10.27
CA LEU A 369 -10.10 0.63 -9.76
C LEU A 369 -8.69 0.06 -9.64
N GLU A 370 -8.58 -1.19 -9.21
CA GLU A 370 -7.34 -1.86 -8.83
C GLU A 370 -6.50 -2.24 -10.05
N THR A 371 -7.15 -2.67 -11.15
CA THR A 371 -6.44 -2.97 -12.41
C THR A 371 -5.92 -1.69 -13.08
N GLN A 372 -6.70 -0.61 -12.99
CA GLN A 372 -6.30 0.72 -13.46
C GLN A 372 -5.16 1.29 -12.60
N MET A 373 -5.24 1.13 -11.28
CA MET A 373 -4.19 1.53 -10.33
C MET A 373 -2.88 0.77 -10.56
N SER A 374 -2.95 -0.54 -10.79
CA SER A 374 -1.79 -1.37 -11.17
C SER A 374 -1.15 -0.87 -12.46
N SER A 375 -1.95 -0.58 -13.49
CA SER A 375 -1.47 -0.13 -14.79
C SER A 375 -0.87 1.28 -14.71
N LEU A 376 -1.52 2.20 -13.99
CA LEU A 376 -0.99 3.53 -13.67
C LEU A 376 0.36 3.43 -12.97
N SER A 377 0.48 2.53 -11.99
CA SER A 377 1.70 2.35 -11.21
C SER A 377 2.88 1.89 -12.07
N ILE A 378 2.70 0.95 -13.00
CA ILE A 378 3.81 0.50 -13.86
C ILE A 378 4.24 1.56 -14.90
N PHE A 379 3.29 2.35 -15.43
CA PHE A 379 3.64 3.48 -16.31
C PHE A 379 4.38 4.57 -15.52
N THR A 380 3.89 4.89 -14.32
CA THR A 380 4.53 5.85 -13.40
C THR A 380 5.93 5.38 -12.99
N ALA A 381 6.12 4.09 -12.71
CA ALA A 381 7.43 3.52 -12.37
C ALA A 381 8.44 3.69 -13.52
N ASN A 382 8.02 3.56 -14.76
CA ASN A 382 8.89 3.81 -15.92
C ASN A 382 9.23 5.29 -16.08
N LEU A 383 8.27 6.20 -15.85
CA LEU A 383 8.54 7.64 -15.81
C LEU A 383 9.52 8.00 -14.69
N MET A 384 9.41 7.37 -13.52
CA MET A 384 10.37 7.55 -12.42
C MET A 384 11.79 7.15 -12.82
N LEU A 385 11.96 6.04 -13.55
CA LEU A 385 13.28 5.58 -14.02
C LEU A 385 13.90 6.48 -15.09
N GLN A 386 13.09 7.29 -15.78
CA GLN A 386 13.57 8.29 -16.74
C GLN A 386 13.80 9.67 -16.09
N SER A 387 13.41 9.82 -14.82
CA SER A 387 13.62 11.01 -14.02
C SER A 387 14.92 10.91 -13.21
N ASN A 388 15.58 12.05 -12.98
CA ASN A 388 16.73 12.15 -12.08
C ASN A 388 16.31 12.49 -10.64
N GLU A 389 15.02 12.44 -10.34
CA GLU A 389 14.47 12.83 -9.05
C GLU A 389 14.59 11.71 -8.01
N GLN A 390 14.97 12.09 -6.80
CA GLN A 390 15.04 11.19 -5.66
C GLN A 390 14.04 11.63 -4.58
N PRO A 391 13.55 10.68 -3.75
CA PRO A 391 12.81 11.04 -2.53
C PRO A 391 13.59 12.05 -1.72
N VAL A 392 12.99 13.21 -1.42
CA VAL A 392 13.67 14.22 -0.63
C VAL A 392 13.68 13.88 0.85
N THR A 393 14.53 14.58 1.58
CA THR A 393 14.62 14.60 3.04
C THR A 393 14.32 16.02 3.52
N SER A 394 14.17 16.19 4.84
CA SER A 394 14.09 17.50 5.48
C SER A 394 15.28 18.43 5.16
N SER A 395 16.43 17.88 4.75
CA SER A 395 17.63 18.63 4.38
C SER A 395 17.88 18.75 2.87
N THR A 396 17.13 18.05 2.03
CA THR A 396 17.28 18.05 0.56
C THR A 396 16.05 18.62 -0.18
N GLY A 397 15.29 19.46 0.53
CA GLY A 397 14.19 20.24 -0.04
C GLY A 397 12.79 19.70 0.28
N GLY A 398 12.66 18.81 1.25
CA GLY A 398 11.37 18.48 1.87
C GLY A 398 10.92 19.60 2.81
N GLU A 399 9.69 20.08 2.62
CA GLU A 399 9.14 21.23 3.35
C GLU A 399 8.04 20.85 4.34
N SER A 400 7.61 19.58 4.34
CA SER A 400 6.50 19.16 5.18
C SER A 400 6.89 19.15 6.66
N LYS A 401 6.08 19.84 7.47
CA LYS A 401 6.41 20.13 8.87
C LYS A 401 6.38 18.87 9.72
N SER A 402 7.32 18.71 10.66
CA SER A 402 7.31 17.60 11.60
C SER A 402 6.45 17.91 12.83
N ASP A 403 5.70 16.91 13.29
CA ASP A 403 5.19 16.83 14.66
C ASP A 403 5.53 15.42 15.22
N PRO A 404 6.65 15.30 15.96
CA PRO A 404 7.07 14.02 16.53
C PRO A 404 6.08 13.42 17.54
N ASN A 405 5.11 14.20 18.03
CA ASN A 405 4.09 13.78 19.00
C ASN A 405 2.72 13.55 18.35
N ALA A 406 2.58 13.70 17.03
CA ALA A 406 1.34 13.41 16.32
C ALA A 406 0.83 12.00 16.65
N GLY A 407 -0.49 11.80 16.71
CA GLY A 407 -1.08 10.50 17.01
C GLY A 407 -0.75 9.90 18.38
N THR A 408 -0.19 10.66 19.34
CA THR A 408 0.08 10.17 20.71
C THR A 408 -1.12 10.34 21.66
N GLY A 409 -2.17 11.05 21.26
CA GLY A 409 -3.47 11.03 21.93
C GLY A 409 -3.52 11.74 23.28
N GLY A 410 -2.78 12.84 23.46
CA GLY A 410 -2.76 13.62 24.71
C GLY A 410 -4.11 14.15 25.22
N LYS A 411 -5.22 13.94 24.49
CA LYS A 411 -6.60 14.27 24.92
C LYS A 411 -7.66 13.22 24.58
N SER A 412 -7.35 12.18 23.81
CA SER A 412 -8.33 11.35 23.07
C SER A 412 -8.20 9.84 23.32
N ARG A 413 -7.13 9.41 24.00
CA ARG A 413 -6.82 7.99 24.24
C ARG A 413 -7.16 7.44 25.61
N GLU A 414 -7.79 8.23 26.47
CA GLU A 414 -8.61 7.60 27.50
C GLU A 414 -9.95 7.26 26.83
N PRO A 415 -10.32 5.98 26.63
CA PRO A 415 -11.73 5.69 26.50
C PRO A 415 -12.38 6.38 27.71
N GLU A 416 -13.32 7.31 27.48
CA GLU A 416 -14.09 7.89 28.57
C GLU A 416 -14.45 6.73 29.47
N SER A 417 -13.94 6.75 30.71
CA SER A 417 -14.16 5.65 31.63
C SER A 417 -15.66 5.45 31.63
N PRO A 418 -16.19 4.28 31.21
CA PRO A 418 -17.61 4.16 30.94
C PRO A 418 -18.33 4.67 32.18
N ARG A 419 -19.21 5.66 31.97
CA ARG A 419 -19.90 6.36 33.06
C ARG A 419 -20.32 5.31 34.08
N LYS A 420 -20.02 5.54 35.36
CA LYS A 420 -20.39 4.60 36.43
C LYS A 420 -21.87 4.26 36.29
N ILE A 421 -22.16 2.96 36.13
CA ILE A 421 -23.53 2.44 36.02
C ILE A 421 -24.30 2.92 37.25
N THR A 422 -25.33 3.71 37.01
CA THR A 422 -26.17 4.26 38.08
C THR A 422 -27.25 3.26 38.48
N THR A 423 -27.88 3.50 39.63
CA THR A 423 -29.08 2.75 40.05
C THR A 423 -30.20 2.84 39.01
N GLY A 424 -30.31 3.97 38.30
CA GLY A 424 -31.27 4.16 37.20
C GLY A 424 -30.98 3.26 36.00
N ASP A 425 -29.72 3.13 35.62
CA ASP A 425 -29.30 2.26 34.50
C ASP A 425 -29.59 0.78 34.82
N ARG A 426 -29.34 0.35 36.07
CA ARG A 426 -29.69 -1.00 36.53
C ARG A 426 -31.20 -1.24 36.54
N ALA A 427 -31.98 -0.27 37.03
CA ALA A 427 -33.44 -0.37 37.03
C ALA A 427 -34.00 -0.45 35.60
N GLY A 428 -33.50 0.38 34.69
CA GLY A 428 -33.88 0.37 33.27
C GLY A 428 -33.55 -0.97 32.60
N ALA A 429 -32.35 -1.51 32.84
CA ALA A 429 -31.95 -2.82 32.32
C ALA A 429 -32.86 -3.95 32.83
N TRP A 430 -33.20 -3.97 34.12
CA TRP A 430 -34.15 -4.96 34.68
C TRP A 430 -35.55 -4.83 34.10
N ILE A 431 -36.06 -3.60 33.93
CA ILE A 431 -37.39 -3.36 33.33
C ILE A 431 -37.41 -3.86 31.89
N ILE A 432 -36.41 -3.51 31.07
CA ILE A 432 -36.32 -3.97 29.68
C ILE A 432 -36.22 -5.50 29.62
N THR A 433 -35.42 -6.10 30.49
CA THR A 433 -35.25 -7.56 30.56
C THR A 433 -36.57 -8.25 30.89
N LEU A 434 -37.34 -7.72 31.84
CA LEU A 434 -38.66 -8.22 32.19
C LEU A 434 -39.66 -8.05 31.05
N VAL A 435 -39.68 -6.89 30.39
CA VAL A 435 -40.59 -6.62 29.27
C VAL A 435 -40.30 -7.57 28.10
N VAL A 436 -39.03 -7.71 27.72
CA VAL A 436 -38.62 -8.63 26.64
C VAL A 436 -38.88 -10.08 27.05
N GLY A 437 -38.57 -10.46 28.28
CA GLY A 437 -38.85 -11.80 28.79
C GLY A 437 -40.34 -12.15 28.77
N ILE A 438 -41.20 -11.24 29.23
CA ILE A 438 -42.67 -11.40 29.19
C ILE A 438 -43.16 -11.44 27.74
N ALA A 439 -42.64 -10.59 26.86
CA ALA A 439 -43.00 -10.60 25.44
C ALA A 439 -42.64 -11.94 24.78
N CYS A 440 -41.42 -12.45 25.01
CA CYS A 440 -41.01 -13.75 24.50
C CYS A 440 -41.89 -14.89 25.04
N ILE A 441 -42.20 -14.89 26.35
CA ILE A 441 -43.10 -15.88 26.95
C ILE A 441 -44.51 -15.78 26.34
N ALA A 442 -45.05 -14.57 26.15
CA ALA A 442 -46.35 -14.36 25.54
C ALA A 442 -46.40 -14.85 24.09
N ILE A 443 -45.32 -14.63 23.32
CA ILE A 443 -45.17 -15.15 21.96
C ILE A 443 -45.15 -16.68 21.97
N ILE A 444 -44.38 -17.31 22.87
CA ILE A 444 -44.31 -18.77 22.99
C ILE A 444 -45.68 -19.35 23.39
N VAL A 445 -46.37 -18.75 24.36
CA VAL A 445 -47.70 -19.19 24.79
C VAL A 445 -48.71 -19.06 23.65
N TRP A 446 -48.67 -17.95 22.90
CA TRP A 446 -49.54 -17.76 21.73
C TRP A 446 -49.30 -18.82 20.66
N LEU A 447 -48.04 -19.13 20.35
CA LEU A 447 -47.66 -20.16 19.37
C LEU A 447 -48.03 -21.59 19.77
N VAL A 448 -48.21 -21.87 21.06
CA VAL A 448 -48.56 -23.20 21.60
C VAL A 448 -50.08 -23.34 21.84
N TRP A 449 -50.83 -22.24 21.76
CA TRP A 449 -52.28 -22.24 21.99
C TRP A 449 -53.08 -22.54 20.70
N GLU A 450 -52.47 -22.46 19.52
CA GLU A 450 -52.96 -23.13 18.29
C GLU A 450 -52.46 -24.57 18.21
#